data_AF-A0A7C5TYL3-F1
#
_entry.id   AF-A0A7C5TYL3-F1
#
_cell.length_a   1.000
_cell.length_b   1.000
_cell.length_c   1.000
_cell.angle_alpha   90.00
_cell.angle_beta   90.00
_cell.angle_gamma   90.00
#
_symmetry.space_group_name_H-M   'P 1'
#
loop_
_entity.id
_entity.type
_entity.pdbx_description
1 polymer ?
#
loop_
_entity_poly.entity_id
_entity_poly.type
_entity_poly.pdbx_seq_one_letter_code
_entity_poly.pdbx_strand_id
1 'polypeptide(L)'
;GKSTQIERLGEHLRARGFEGVVTREPGGTPVAEAARAVLLDPALDPDPLSELFLLAAARRDLAERVIRPALARGAVVLCDRYTDSSVVYQGMVGGVGREVVDEVNRLATGGLVPDRTFLLDLEPEVALERTRRRNHAGGDRSRFDEKPLAFHRRVRDAYLALALEDTTRFRVLPAEEEEDALFERLLERLPEGVR
;
A
#
# COMPACT_ATOMS: atom_id res chain seq x y z
N GLY A 1 -7.16 -9.40 4.15
CA GLY A 1 -6.93 -9.01 2.75
C GLY A 1 -5.45 -8.79 2.55
N LYS A 2 -5.00 -7.54 2.36
CA LYS A 2 -3.60 -7.21 2.03
C LYS A 2 -2.55 -7.89 2.91
N SER A 3 -2.61 -7.68 4.22
CA SER A 3 -1.58 -8.21 5.16
C SER A 3 -1.53 -9.74 5.17
N THR A 4 -2.66 -10.42 5.08
CA THR A 4 -2.69 -11.88 4.96
C THR A 4 -2.08 -12.37 3.65
N GLN A 5 -2.48 -11.75 2.54
CA GLN A 5 -2.03 -12.16 1.20
C GLN A 5 -0.54 -11.90 0.98
N ILE A 6 -0.01 -10.79 1.50
CA ILE A 6 1.41 -10.44 1.33
C ILE A 6 2.32 -11.38 2.12
N GLU A 7 1.88 -11.83 3.30
CA GLU A 7 2.60 -12.84 4.10
C GLU A 7 2.65 -14.18 3.37
N ARG A 8 1.48 -14.66 2.89
CA ARG A 8 1.38 -15.89 2.08
C ARG A 8 2.23 -15.83 0.81
N LEU A 9 2.25 -14.69 0.12
CA LEU A 9 3.12 -14.48 -1.04
C LEU A 9 4.60 -14.56 -0.64
N GLY A 10 4.98 -13.95 0.48
CA GLY A 10 6.35 -14.03 1.00
C GLY A 10 6.79 -15.47 1.29
N GLU A 11 5.92 -16.28 1.91
CA GLU A 11 6.19 -17.69 2.16
C GLU A 11 6.30 -18.51 0.88
N HIS A 12 5.40 -18.28 -0.07
CA HIS A 12 5.40 -18.94 -1.37
C HIS A 12 6.69 -18.68 -2.16
N LEU A 13 7.19 -17.45 -2.16
CA LEU A 13 8.45 -17.08 -2.80
C LEU A 13 9.64 -17.81 -2.17
N ARG A 14 9.68 -17.88 -0.84
CA ARG A 14 10.74 -18.62 -0.11
C ARG A 14 10.71 -20.11 -0.44
N ALA A 15 9.52 -20.71 -0.52
CA ALA A 15 9.36 -22.11 -0.91
C ALA A 15 9.86 -22.40 -2.35
N ARG A 16 9.87 -21.39 -3.22
CA ARG A 16 10.43 -21.45 -4.58
C ARG A 16 11.91 -21.06 -4.68
N GLY A 17 12.56 -20.76 -3.55
CA GLY A 17 13.98 -20.40 -3.51
C GLY A 17 14.29 -18.92 -3.74
N PHE A 18 13.28 -18.05 -3.79
CA PHE A 18 13.48 -16.60 -3.85
C PHE A 18 13.64 -15.98 -2.46
N GLU A 19 14.51 -14.98 -2.34
CA GLU A 19 14.53 -14.11 -1.16
C GLU A 19 13.32 -13.16 -1.21
N GLY A 20 12.24 -13.49 -0.50
CA GLY A 20 11.06 -12.64 -0.34
C GLY A 20 11.20 -11.66 0.83
N VAL A 21 11.40 -10.37 0.54
CA VAL A 21 11.46 -9.28 1.52
C VAL A 21 10.08 -8.63 1.64
N VAL A 22 9.40 -8.88 2.77
CA VAL A 22 8.08 -8.29 3.05
C VAL A 22 8.27 -7.02 3.88
N THR A 23 7.65 -5.92 3.45
CA THR A 23 7.66 -4.62 4.14
C THR A 23 6.32 -3.89 3.96
N ARG A 24 6.16 -2.69 4.55
CA ARG A 24 4.93 -1.89 4.49
C ARG A 24 5.21 -0.39 4.54
N GLU A 25 4.25 0.39 4.03
CA GLU A 25 4.22 1.85 4.20
C GLU A 25 2.93 2.36 4.88
N PRO A 26 3.03 3.42 5.71
CA PRO A 26 4.27 3.92 6.32
C PRO A 26 4.82 2.90 7.33
N GLY A 27 6.15 2.71 7.37
CA GLY A 27 6.83 1.79 8.27
C GLY A 27 8.06 1.09 7.65
N GLY A 28 8.55 0.06 8.34
CA GLY A 28 9.62 -0.84 7.86
C GLY A 28 11.06 -0.43 8.20
N THR A 29 11.26 0.74 8.80
CA THR A 29 12.54 1.19 9.38
C THR A 29 12.29 2.01 10.65
N PRO A 30 13.26 2.20 11.56
CA PRO A 30 13.05 3.02 12.76
C PRO A 30 12.55 4.44 12.47
N VAL A 31 13.05 5.09 11.41
CA VAL A 31 12.60 6.43 11.00
C VAL A 31 11.17 6.37 10.43
N ALA A 32 10.88 5.40 9.57
CA ALA A 32 9.56 5.23 8.99
C ALA A 32 8.50 4.84 10.03
N GLU A 33 8.86 4.07 11.06
CA GLU A 33 7.97 3.76 12.19
C GLU A 33 7.72 4.99 13.08
N ALA A 34 8.70 5.86 13.27
CA ALA A 34 8.50 7.11 14.00
C ALA A 34 7.52 8.05 13.25
N ALA A 35 7.68 8.19 11.93
CA ALA A 35 6.72 8.93 11.10
C ALA A 35 5.33 8.27 11.08
N ARG A 36 5.26 6.93 11.06
CA ARG A 36 4.01 6.18 11.16
C ARG A 36 3.29 6.48 12.47
N ALA A 37 4.00 6.53 13.60
CA ALA A 37 3.39 6.82 14.90
C ALA A 37 2.68 8.19 14.87
N VAL A 38 3.32 9.22 14.31
CA VAL A 38 2.69 10.55 14.13
C VAL A 38 1.47 10.48 13.21
N LEU A 39 1.56 9.75 12.09
CA LEU A 39 0.49 9.64 11.09
C LEU A 39 -0.75 8.89 11.57
N LEU A 40 -0.60 7.98 12.54
CA LEU A 40 -1.69 7.14 13.04
C LEU A 40 -2.25 7.61 14.39
N ASP A 41 -1.57 8.52 15.08
CA ASP A 41 -2.04 9.08 16.34
C ASP A 41 -3.35 9.86 16.12
N PRO A 42 -4.48 9.43 16.69
CA PRO A 42 -5.77 10.11 16.54
C PRO A 42 -5.81 11.48 17.24
N ALA A 43 -4.86 11.79 18.12
CA ALA A 43 -4.73 13.11 18.75
C ALA A 43 -4.04 14.14 17.84
N LEU A 44 -3.42 13.70 16.74
CA LEU A 44 -2.72 14.56 15.79
C LEU A 44 -3.53 14.68 14.48
N ASP A 45 -3.70 15.90 14.00
CA ASP A 45 -4.41 16.19 12.74
C ASP A 45 -3.54 17.09 11.85
N PRO A 46 -2.45 16.55 11.26
CA PRO A 46 -1.63 17.31 10.33
C PRO A 46 -2.46 17.70 9.10
N ASP A 47 -2.21 18.89 8.56
CA ASP A 47 -2.81 19.29 7.29
C ASP A 47 -2.36 18.33 6.15
N PRO A 48 -3.09 18.27 5.02
CA PRO A 48 -2.82 17.31 3.95
C PRO A 48 -1.39 17.34 3.40
N LEU A 49 -0.74 18.52 3.35
CA LEU A 49 0.62 18.64 2.83
C LEU A 49 1.66 18.19 3.87
N SER A 50 1.46 18.53 5.14
CA SER A 50 2.28 17.99 6.25
C SER A 50 2.19 16.47 6.34
N GLU A 51 0.99 15.91 6.16
CA GLU A 51 0.76 14.46 6.09
C GLU A 51 1.54 13.81 4.92
N LEU A 52 1.50 14.43 3.74
CA LEU A 52 2.28 13.98 2.59
C LEU A 52 3.79 13.98 2.89
N PHE A 53 4.31 15.02 3.54
CA PHE A 53 5.74 15.08 3.90
C PHE A 53 6.15 14.00 4.90
N LEU A 54 5.31 13.68 5.88
CA LEU A 54 5.56 12.57 6.81
C LEU A 54 5.60 11.22 6.07
N LEU A 55 4.65 11.00 5.15
CA LEU A 55 4.63 9.81 4.29
C LEU A 55 5.88 9.73 3.41
N ALA A 56 6.29 10.86 2.82
CA ALA A 56 7.47 10.96 1.96
C ALA A 56 8.77 10.70 2.72
N ALA A 57 8.89 11.22 3.95
CA ALA A 57 10.04 10.97 4.82
C ALA A 57 10.14 9.48 5.19
N ALA A 58 9.03 8.84 5.57
CA ALA A 58 8.98 7.41 5.85
C ALA A 58 9.38 6.57 4.62
N ARG A 59 8.79 6.90 3.47
CA ARG A 59 9.06 6.25 2.18
C ARG A 59 10.50 6.36 1.75
N ARG A 60 11.11 7.54 1.87
CA ARG A 60 12.51 7.76 1.51
C ARG A 60 13.43 6.85 2.31
N ASP A 61 13.26 6.81 3.63
CA ASP A 61 14.12 6.00 4.50
C ASP A 61 13.93 4.50 4.21
N LEU A 62 12.68 4.04 4.01
CA LEU A 62 12.40 2.66 3.63
C LEU A 62 13.02 2.30 2.27
N ALA A 63 12.88 3.17 1.27
CA ALA A 63 13.40 2.93 -0.07
C ALA A 63 14.93 2.77 -0.05
N GLU A 64 15.64 3.64 0.66
CA GLU A 64 17.11 3.62 0.72
C GLU A 64 17.67 2.50 1.59
N ARG A 65 17.03 2.18 2.72
CA ARG A 65 17.58 1.21 3.69
C ARG A 65 17.13 -0.22 3.46
N VAL A 66 15.98 -0.44 2.84
CA VAL A 66 15.39 -1.78 2.70
C VAL A 66 15.18 -2.13 1.24
N ILE A 67 14.42 -1.32 0.50
CA ILE A 67 13.95 -1.71 -0.85
C ILE A 67 15.11 -1.75 -1.83
N ARG A 68 15.88 -0.66 -1.98
CA ARG A 68 17.00 -0.62 -2.93
C ARG A 68 18.07 -1.67 -2.64
N PRO A 69 18.53 -1.86 -1.39
CA PRO A 69 19.47 -2.94 -1.08
C PRO A 69 18.91 -4.33 -1.39
N ALA A 70 17.60 -4.56 -1.20
CA ALA A 70 16.95 -5.83 -1.54
C ALA A 70 16.92 -6.09 -3.04
N LEU A 71 16.50 -5.09 -3.82
CA LEU A 71 16.49 -5.20 -5.27
C LEU A 71 17.92 -5.38 -5.83
N ALA A 72 18.92 -4.69 -5.27
CA ALA A 72 20.31 -4.78 -5.73
C ALA A 72 20.93 -6.18 -5.61
N ARG A 73 20.44 -7.02 -4.68
CA ARG A 73 20.88 -8.41 -4.52
C ARG A 73 19.96 -9.44 -5.18
N GLY A 74 18.96 -8.98 -5.95
CA GLY A 74 18.03 -9.85 -6.67
C GLY A 74 16.87 -10.39 -5.83
N ALA A 75 16.63 -9.83 -4.63
CA ALA A 75 15.48 -10.20 -3.81
C ALA A 75 14.17 -9.66 -4.40
N VAL A 76 13.07 -10.36 -4.12
CA VAL A 76 11.72 -9.92 -4.47
C VAL A 76 11.16 -9.11 -3.30
N VAL A 77 10.85 -7.84 -3.53
CA VAL A 77 10.26 -6.97 -2.51
C VAL A 77 8.74 -6.98 -2.62
N LEU A 78 8.08 -7.38 -1.53
CA LEU A 78 6.64 -7.27 -1.36
C LEU A 78 6.36 -6.13 -0.39
N CYS A 79 5.69 -5.07 -0.84
CA CYS A 79 5.40 -3.90 -0.02
C CYS A 79 3.88 -3.68 0.14
N ASP A 80 3.36 -3.72 1.38
CA ASP A 80 1.97 -3.33 1.66
C ASP A 80 1.86 -1.81 1.60
N ARG A 81 1.25 -1.32 0.51
CA ARG A 81 1.19 0.09 0.08
C ARG A 81 2.53 0.65 -0.39
N TYR A 82 2.44 1.67 -1.24
CA TYR A 82 3.57 2.45 -1.74
C TYR A 82 3.07 3.81 -2.27
N THR A 83 3.76 4.42 -3.22
CA THR A 83 3.44 5.72 -3.84
C THR A 83 2.01 5.86 -4.34
N ASP A 84 1.43 4.81 -4.94
CA ASP A 84 0.04 4.82 -5.45
C ASP A 84 -0.97 5.17 -4.33
N SER A 85 -0.68 4.80 -3.08
CA SER A 85 -1.53 5.19 -1.94
C SER A 85 -1.48 6.68 -1.68
N SER A 86 -0.32 7.32 -1.83
CA SER A 86 -0.22 8.77 -1.68
C SER A 86 -0.93 9.51 -2.80
N VAL A 87 -0.82 9.03 -4.04
CA VAL A 87 -1.52 9.60 -5.20
C VAL A 87 -3.02 9.63 -4.96
N VAL A 88 -3.58 8.52 -4.47
CA VAL A 88 -5.02 8.44 -4.21
C VAL A 88 -5.43 9.24 -2.97
N TYR A 89 -4.84 8.95 -1.81
CA TYR A 89 -5.32 9.52 -0.54
C TYR A 89 -5.01 11.00 -0.41
N GLN A 90 -3.79 11.45 -0.73
CA GLN A 90 -3.40 12.86 -0.60
C GLN A 90 -3.65 13.64 -1.89
N GLY A 91 -3.42 13.03 -3.05
CA GLY A 91 -3.49 13.72 -4.34
C GLY A 91 -4.93 13.88 -4.86
N MET A 92 -5.57 12.76 -5.21
CA MET A 92 -6.87 12.74 -5.86
C MET A 92 -8.03 13.03 -4.91
N VAL A 93 -7.95 12.55 -3.65
CA VAL A 93 -9.03 12.68 -2.67
C VAL A 93 -8.71 13.73 -1.58
N GLY A 94 -7.44 13.85 -1.19
CA GLY A 94 -6.99 14.65 -0.04
C GLY A 94 -6.75 16.13 -0.33
N GLY A 95 -6.88 16.56 -1.59
CA GLY A 95 -6.84 17.98 -1.96
C GLY A 95 -5.46 18.59 -2.12
N VAL A 96 -4.37 17.81 -2.01
CA VAL A 96 -3.00 18.30 -2.29
C VAL A 96 -2.77 18.51 -3.79
N GLY A 97 -3.48 17.75 -4.61
CA GLY A 97 -3.30 17.74 -6.06
C GLY A 97 -2.28 16.68 -6.50
N ARG A 98 -2.60 16.00 -7.59
CA ARG A 98 -1.82 14.85 -8.08
C ARG A 98 -0.39 15.24 -8.45
N GLU A 99 -0.19 16.32 -9.19
CA GLU A 99 1.13 16.72 -9.68
C GLU A 99 2.14 16.93 -8.54
N VAL A 100 1.69 17.59 -7.46
CA VAL A 100 2.49 17.80 -6.25
C VAL A 100 2.86 16.47 -5.61
N VAL A 101 1.90 15.56 -5.47
CA VAL A 101 2.14 14.24 -4.87
C VAL A 101 3.08 13.38 -5.71
N ASP A 102 2.92 13.40 -7.03
CA ASP A 102 3.78 12.66 -7.96
C ASP A 102 5.23 13.17 -7.88
N GLU A 103 5.43 14.48 -7.80
CA GLU A 103 6.76 15.07 -7.64
C GLU A 103 7.40 14.71 -6.28
N VAL A 104 6.64 14.83 -5.19
CA VAL A 104 7.14 14.45 -3.86
C VAL A 104 7.48 12.96 -3.82
N ASN A 105 6.64 12.09 -4.39
CA ASN A 105 6.91 10.66 -4.51
C ASN A 105 8.19 10.40 -5.31
N ARG A 106 8.36 11.05 -6.46
CA ARG A 106 9.55 10.89 -7.30
C ARG A 106 10.83 11.25 -6.56
N LEU A 107 10.82 12.33 -5.78
CA LEU A 107 11.95 12.73 -4.94
C LEU A 107 12.19 11.75 -3.78
N ALA A 108 11.12 11.32 -3.11
CA ALA A 108 11.20 10.39 -1.99
C ALA A 108 11.72 9.02 -2.43
N THR A 109 11.30 8.51 -3.57
CA THR A 109 11.72 7.19 -4.06
C THR A 109 12.96 7.25 -4.94
N GLY A 110 13.41 8.43 -5.37
CA GLY A 110 14.45 8.56 -6.39
C GLY A 110 14.03 7.93 -7.73
N GLY A 111 12.76 8.06 -8.08
CA GLY A 111 12.17 7.47 -9.30
C GLY A 111 11.94 5.95 -9.25
N LEU A 112 12.14 5.29 -8.10
CA LEU A 112 11.80 3.88 -7.96
C LEU A 112 10.28 3.70 -8.01
N VAL A 113 9.82 2.82 -8.90
CA VAL A 113 8.41 2.46 -9.10
C VAL A 113 8.25 0.94 -9.03
N PRO A 114 7.08 0.42 -8.60
CA PRO A 114 6.84 -1.02 -8.58
C PRO A 114 6.78 -1.62 -9.99
N ASP A 115 7.35 -2.81 -10.19
CA ASP A 115 7.16 -3.60 -11.42
C ASP A 115 5.71 -4.11 -11.56
N ARG A 116 5.03 -4.30 -10.41
CA ARG A 116 3.68 -4.85 -10.31
C ARG A 116 2.97 -4.24 -9.11
N THR A 117 1.75 -3.74 -9.33
CA THR A 117 0.86 -3.31 -8.25
C THR A 117 -0.41 -4.16 -8.27
N PHE A 118 -0.72 -4.82 -7.15
CA PHE A 118 -1.99 -5.52 -6.96
C PHE A 118 -2.99 -4.61 -6.26
N LEU A 119 -4.07 -4.27 -6.95
CA LEU A 119 -5.21 -3.55 -6.37
C LEU A 119 -6.27 -4.56 -5.96
N LEU A 120 -6.40 -4.79 -4.66
CA LEU A 120 -7.46 -5.62 -4.09
C LEU A 120 -8.75 -4.78 -4.00
N ASP A 121 -9.63 -4.92 -4.99
CA ASP A 121 -10.88 -4.16 -5.08
C ASP A 121 -11.97 -4.79 -4.21
N LEU A 122 -12.62 -3.99 -3.40
CA LEU A 122 -13.69 -4.41 -2.51
C LEU A 122 -14.66 -3.26 -2.29
N GLU A 123 -15.96 -3.57 -2.29
CA GLU A 123 -16.99 -2.60 -1.94
C GLU A 123 -16.70 -1.96 -0.56
N PRO A 124 -16.68 -0.61 -0.46
CA PRO A 124 -16.32 0.10 0.77
C PRO A 124 -17.15 -0.30 2.00
N GLU A 125 -18.43 -0.62 1.80
CA GLU A 125 -19.35 -1.09 2.83
C GLU A 125 -18.85 -2.39 3.47
N VAL A 126 -18.45 -3.35 2.64
CA VAL A 126 -17.90 -4.64 3.07
C VAL A 126 -16.54 -4.45 3.75
N ALA A 127 -15.70 -3.57 3.19
CA ALA A 127 -14.39 -3.24 3.76
C ALA A 127 -14.48 -2.61 5.15
N LEU A 128 -15.45 -1.70 5.34
CA LEU A 128 -15.72 -1.06 6.63
C LEU A 128 -16.27 -2.05 7.65
N GLU A 129 -17.16 -2.95 7.24
CA GLU A 129 -17.65 -4.01 8.13
C GLU A 129 -16.52 -4.92 8.62
N ARG A 130 -15.65 -5.37 7.70
CA ARG A 130 -14.44 -6.16 8.05
C ARG A 130 -13.53 -5.40 9.01
N THR A 131 -13.36 -4.09 8.82
CA THR A 131 -12.53 -3.25 9.69
C THR A 131 -13.14 -3.07 11.07
N ARG A 132 -14.46 -2.83 11.16
CA ARG A 132 -15.17 -2.77 12.45
C ARG A 132 -15.01 -4.08 13.24
N ARG A 133 -15.19 -5.24 12.59
CA ARG A 133 -15.00 -6.55 13.23
C ARG A 133 -13.57 -6.73 13.78
N ARG A 134 -12.55 -6.32 13.02
CA ARG A 134 -11.14 -6.36 13.49
C ARG A 134 -10.90 -5.41 14.67
N ASN A 135 -11.43 -4.20 14.61
CA ASN A 135 -11.26 -3.21 15.68
C ASN A 135 -11.96 -3.67 16.97
N HIS A 136 -13.14 -4.31 16.87
CA HIS A 136 -13.80 -4.94 18.01
C HIS A 136 -13.02 -6.10 18.62
N ALA A 137 -12.20 -6.79 17.83
CA ALA A 137 -11.30 -7.86 18.29
C ALA A 137 -9.96 -7.33 18.85
N GLY A 138 -9.83 -6.01 19.07
CA GLY A 138 -8.62 -5.39 19.61
C GLY A 138 -7.57 -5.00 18.58
N GLY A 139 -7.94 -4.94 17.29
CA GLY A 139 -7.06 -4.45 16.23
C GLY A 139 -6.79 -2.94 16.31
N ASP A 140 -5.63 -2.52 15.80
CA ASP A 140 -5.23 -1.11 15.74
C ASP A 140 -6.22 -0.29 14.91
N ARG A 141 -6.77 0.77 15.52
CA ARG A 141 -7.61 1.76 14.85
C ARG A 141 -6.72 2.76 14.13
N SER A 142 -6.98 2.99 12.85
CA SER A 142 -6.35 4.07 12.09
C SER A 142 -7.30 5.26 11.95
N ARG A 143 -6.79 6.50 11.99
CA ARG A 143 -7.60 7.71 11.69
C ARG A 143 -8.25 7.67 10.30
N PHE A 144 -7.71 6.86 9.38
CA PHE A 144 -8.28 6.64 8.07
C PHE A 144 -9.51 5.72 8.10
N ASP A 145 -9.62 4.83 9.08
CA ASP A 145 -10.77 3.91 9.23
C ASP A 145 -12.01 4.63 9.77
N GLU A 146 -11.83 5.82 10.34
CA GLU A 146 -12.90 6.64 10.92
C GLU A 146 -13.52 7.61 9.91
N LYS A 147 -13.01 7.65 8.68
CA LYS A 147 -13.55 8.51 7.63
C LYS A 147 -14.95 8.03 7.19
N PRO A 148 -15.83 8.94 6.73
CA PRO A 148 -17.18 8.55 6.28
C PRO A 148 -17.16 7.62 5.08
N LEU A 149 -18.20 6.81 4.90
CA LEU A 149 -18.36 5.89 3.75
C LEU A 149 -18.14 6.58 2.38
N ALA A 150 -18.64 7.81 2.23
CA ALA A 150 -18.45 8.60 1.02
C ALA A 150 -16.96 8.89 0.70
N PHE A 151 -16.11 9.02 1.72
CA PHE A 151 -14.67 9.14 1.54
C PHE A 151 -14.08 7.84 0.99
N HIS A 152 -14.44 6.69 1.57
CA HIS A 152 -13.96 5.39 1.11
C HIS A 152 -14.41 5.05 -0.31
N ARG A 153 -15.63 5.43 -0.70
CA ARG A 153 -16.10 5.33 -2.10
C ARG A 153 -15.21 6.13 -3.05
N ARG A 154 -14.95 7.42 -2.75
CA ARG A 154 -14.03 8.25 -3.56
C ARG A 154 -12.62 7.67 -3.65
N VAL A 155 -12.10 7.11 -2.56
CA VAL A 155 -10.79 6.43 -2.55
C VAL A 155 -10.79 5.23 -3.48
N ARG A 156 -11.82 4.38 -3.44
CA ARG A 156 -11.94 3.23 -4.35
C ARG A 156 -11.99 3.69 -5.80
N ASP A 157 -12.87 4.62 -6.12
CA ASP A 157 -13.03 5.15 -7.48
C ASP A 157 -11.71 5.73 -8.02
N ALA A 158 -10.97 6.45 -7.17
CA ALA A 158 -9.67 6.99 -7.51
C ALA A 158 -8.60 5.91 -7.75
N TYR A 159 -8.57 4.83 -6.95
CA TYR A 159 -7.68 3.69 -7.23
C TYR A 159 -8.02 2.99 -8.55
N LEU A 160 -9.31 2.78 -8.83
CA LEU A 160 -9.76 2.16 -10.06
C LEU A 160 -9.39 3.02 -11.27
N ALA A 161 -9.59 4.34 -11.20
CA ALA A 161 -9.17 5.28 -12.22
C ALA A 161 -7.64 5.22 -12.44
N LEU A 162 -6.85 5.26 -11.37
CA LEU A 162 -5.39 5.15 -11.44
C LEU A 162 -4.93 3.82 -12.07
N ALA A 163 -5.60 2.71 -11.75
CA ALA A 163 -5.28 1.40 -12.31
C ALA A 163 -5.57 1.30 -13.82
N LEU A 164 -6.54 2.07 -14.33
CA LEU A 164 -6.84 2.15 -15.76
C LEU A 164 -5.77 2.93 -16.55
N GLU A 165 -5.05 3.85 -15.90
CA GLU A 165 -3.96 4.60 -16.55
C GLU A 165 -2.75 3.72 -16.89
N ASP A 166 -2.50 2.67 -16.10
CA ASP A 166 -1.38 1.76 -16.30
C ASP A 166 -1.79 0.29 -16.08
N THR A 167 -2.53 -0.23 -17.06
CA THR A 167 -2.96 -1.63 -17.08
C THR A 167 -1.80 -2.61 -17.26
N THR A 168 -0.59 -2.15 -17.56
CA THR A 168 0.59 -3.02 -17.67
C THR A 168 1.18 -3.35 -16.31
N ARG A 169 1.21 -2.38 -15.39
CA ARG A 169 1.70 -2.50 -14.00
C ARG A 169 0.62 -2.97 -13.04
N PHE A 170 -0.61 -2.44 -13.16
CA PHE A 170 -1.70 -2.79 -12.25
C PHE A 170 -2.36 -4.14 -12.56
N ARG A 171 -2.70 -4.88 -11.51
CA ARG A 171 -3.60 -6.04 -11.56
C ARG A 171 -4.69 -5.83 -10.53
N VAL A 172 -5.89 -5.51 -11.03
CA VAL A 172 -7.08 -5.36 -10.19
C VAL A 172 -7.67 -6.75 -9.93
N LEU A 173 -7.88 -7.09 -8.67
CA LEU A 173 -8.38 -8.39 -8.23
C LEU A 173 -9.60 -8.18 -7.32
N PRO A 174 -10.72 -8.88 -7.57
CA PRO A 174 -11.89 -8.83 -6.70
C PRO A 174 -11.54 -9.47 -5.35
N ALA A 175 -11.66 -8.71 -4.27
CA ALA A 175 -11.33 -9.13 -2.90
C ALA A 175 -12.58 -9.49 -2.08
N GLU A 176 -13.69 -9.72 -2.77
CA GLU A 176 -14.94 -10.32 -2.27
C GLU A 176 -14.81 -11.84 -2.12
N GLU A 177 -13.93 -12.44 -2.93
CA GLU A 177 -13.64 -13.87 -2.91
C GLU A 177 -13.04 -14.33 -1.57
N GLU A 178 -13.18 -15.63 -1.32
CA GLU A 178 -12.53 -16.30 -0.20
C GLU A 178 -11.01 -16.15 -0.27
N GLU A 179 -10.36 -16.20 0.88
CA GLU A 179 -8.94 -15.87 1.01
C GLU A 179 -8.04 -16.74 0.11
N ASP A 180 -8.34 -18.04 0.00
CA ASP A 180 -7.57 -18.97 -0.83
C ASP A 180 -7.75 -18.71 -2.33
N ALA A 181 -8.98 -18.42 -2.77
CA ALA A 181 -9.24 -18.09 -4.17
C ALA A 181 -8.50 -16.81 -4.59
N LEU A 182 -8.51 -15.80 -3.71
CA LEU A 182 -7.75 -14.56 -3.95
C LEU A 182 -6.25 -14.81 -4.01
N PHE A 183 -5.73 -15.72 -3.17
CA PHE A 183 -4.32 -16.08 -3.18
C PHE A 183 -3.91 -16.75 -4.51
N GLU A 184 -4.68 -17.73 -4.98
CA GLU A 184 -4.41 -18.38 -6.27
C GLU A 184 -4.41 -17.37 -7.43
N ARG A 185 -5.36 -16.42 -7.44
CA ARG A 185 -5.38 -15.34 -8.43
C ARG A 185 -4.15 -14.42 -8.35
N LEU A 186 -3.63 -14.15 -7.16
CA LEU A 186 -2.40 -13.38 -7.00
C LEU A 186 -1.23 -14.10 -7.67
N LEU A 187 -1.11 -15.42 -7.45
CA LEU A 187 -0.06 -16.26 -8.03
C LEU A 187 -0.11 -16.25 -9.56
N GLU A 188 -1.29 -16.45 -10.15
CA GLU A 188 -1.51 -16.38 -11.60
C GLU A 188 -1.09 -15.06 -12.23
N ARG A 189 -1.02 -13.98 -11.42
CA ARG A 189 -0.79 -12.61 -11.88
C ARG A 189 0.56 -12.06 -11.44
N LEU A 190 1.42 -12.86 -10.79
CA LEU A 190 2.82 -12.51 -10.55
C LEU A 190 3.54 -12.21 -11.88
N PRO A 191 4.63 -11.43 -11.88
CA PRO A 191 5.50 -11.30 -13.04
C PRO A 191 6.07 -12.67 -13.46
N GLU A 192 6.25 -12.92 -14.75
CA GLU A 192 6.69 -14.24 -15.27
C GLU A 192 8.01 -14.73 -14.68
N GLY A 193 8.97 -13.83 -14.40
CA GLY A 193 10.24 -14.19 -13.77
C GLY A 193 10.15 -14.59 -12.29
N VAL A 194 8.96 -14.54 -11.69
CA VAL A 194 8.71 -14.81 -10.26
C VAL A 194 7.52 -15.76 -10.04
N ARG A 195 6.89 -16.27 -11.11
CA ARG A 195 5.85 -17.32 -11.03
C ARG A 195 6.49 -18.69 -10.80
#